data_AF-A0A7Y2C6P3-F1
#
_entry.id   AF-A0A7Y2C6P3-F1
#
_cell.length_a   1.000
_cell.length_b   1.000
_cell.length_c   1.000
_cell.angle_alpha   90.00
_cell.angle_beta   90.00
_cell.angle_gamma   90.00
#
_symmetry.space_group_name_H-M   'P 1'
#
loop_
_entity.id
_entity.type
_entity.pdbx_description
1 polymer ?
#
loop_
_entity_poly.entity_id
_entity_poly.type
_entity_poly.pdbx_seq_one_letter_code
_entity_poly.pdbx_strand_id
1 'polypeptide(L)'
;FLSPLSEKVEEHLTGVRPVSPPFWTTLWRGLRLALRNIIRELILVLPLLVLSLFPVFTLFTTLAIFLIQAYYAGFGNLDFVMERHLKRRESIRYVKAHRGMAIGNGIPFLLMVGFVVGIFFAPALATIAGTISYHRNQQKFA
;
A
#
# COMPACT_ATOMS: atom_id res chain seq x y z
N PHE A 1 -0.74 14.99 3.33
CA PHE A 1 -2.10 15.08 2.77
C PHE A 1 -2.89 13.77 2.93
N LEU A 2 -2.33 12.61 2.57
CA LEU A 2 -3.08 11.34 2.57
C LEU A 2 -3.40 10.77 3.96
N SER A 3 -2.54 10.96 4.96
CA SER A 3 -2.84 10.54 6.34
C SER A 3 -4.07 11.27 6.92
N PRO A 4 -4.20 12.63 6.84
CA PRO A 4 -5.43 13.34 7.18
C PRO A 4 -6.67 12.91 6.38
N LEU A 5 -6.51 12.60 5.09
CA LEU A 5 -7.61 12.07 4.28
C LEU A 5 -8.10 10.72 4.83
N SER A 6 -7.17 9.83 5.17
CA SER A 6 -7.49 8.54 5.79
C SER A 6 -8.19 8.71 7.15
N GLU A 7 -7.76 9.67 7.97
CA GLU A 7 -8.45 10.03 9.22
C GLU A 7 -9.90 10.45 8.97
N LYS A 8 -10.14 11.30 7.96
CA LYS A 8 -11.51 11.76 7.65
C LYS A 8 -12.42 10.63 7.16
N VAL A 9 -11.87 9.70 6.37
CA VAL A 9 -12.60 8.51 5.93
C VAL A 9 -12.90 7.60 7.12
N GLU A 10 -11.95 7.39 8.01
CA GLU A 10 -12.12 6.56 9.21
C GLU A 10 -13.16 7.16 10.18
N GLU A 11 -13.14 8.48 10.39
CA GLU A 11 -14.16 9.19 11.18
C GLU A 11 -15.55 8.98 10.57
N HIS A 12 -15.66 9.04 9.25
CA HIS A 12 -16.92 8.79 8.55
C HIS A 12 -17.41 7.34 8.67
N LEU A 13 -16.49 6.37 8.70
CA LEU A 13 -16.82 4.94 8.81
C LEU A 13 -17.18 4.51 10.23
N THR A 14 -16.52 5.07 11.23
CA THR A 14 -16.61 4.63 12.64
C THR A 14 -17.51 5.53 13.49
N GLY A 15 -17.81 6.75 13.02
CA GLY A 15 -18.49 7.78 13.81
C GLY A 15 -17.62 8.37 14.93
N VAL A 16 -16.35 7.95 15.04
CA VAL A 16 -15.42 8.38 16.08
C VAL A 16 -14.19 9.00 15.41
N ARG A 17 -13.79 10.18 15.90
CA ARG A 17 -12.58 10.83 15.40
C ARG A 17 -11.33 10.07 15.88
N PRO A 18 -10.51 9.51 14.97
CA PRO A 18 -9.35 8.72 15.37
C PRO A 18 -8.22 9.62 15.87
N VAL A 19 -7.40 9.11 16.79
CA VAL A 19 -6.24 9.83 17.32
C VAL A 19 -5.08 9.68 16.35
N SER A 20 -4.66 10.77 15.72
CA SER A 20 -3.55 10.80 14.78
C SER A 20 -2.21 11.08 15.49
N PRO A 21 -1.12 10.35 15.15
CA PRO A 21 0.21 10.66 15.64
C PRO A 21 0.67 12.07 15.20
N PRO A 22 1.62 12.70 15.92
CA PRO A 22 2.20 13.96 15.47
C PRO A 22 2.85 13.83 14.09
N PHE A 23 2.72 14.86 13.25
CA PHE A 23 3.20 14.87 11.86
C PHE A 23 4.61 14.30 11.66
N TRP A 24 5.58 14.77 12.46
CA TRP A 24 6.97 14.31 12.39
C TRP A 24 7.14 12.82 12.69
N THR A 25 6.32 12.27 13.59
CA THR A 25 6.36 10.84 13.92
C THR A 25 5.83 9.98 12.77
N THR A 26 4.73 10.41 12.14
CA THR A 26 4.17 9.80 10.92
C THR A 26 5.15 9.88 9.76
N LEU A 27 5.77 11.04 9.52
CA LEU A 27 6.78 11.19 8.47
C LEU A 27 7.97 10.25 8.67
N TRP A 28 8.56 10.23 9.88
CA TRP A 28 9.73 9.40 10.15
C TRP A 28 9.41 7.90 10.13
N ARG A 29 8.18 7.54 10.52
CA ARG A 29 7.67 6.17 10.39
C ARG A 29 7.52 5.79 8.91
N GLY A 30 6.80 6.61 8.14
CA GLY A 30 6.52 6.38 6.72
C GLY A 30 7.81 6.30 5.90
N LEU A 31 8.77 7.21 6.12
CA LEU A 31 10.07 7.17 5.46
C LEU A 31 10.82 5.86 5.70
N ARG A 32 10.91 5.41 6.97
CA ARG A 32 11.58 4.14 7.31
C ARG A 32 10.88 2.93 6.71
N LEU A 33 9.54 2.97 6.61
CA LEU A 33 8.79 1.89 5.98
C LEU A 33 8.97 1.88 4.47
N ALA A 34 8.90 3.05 3.83
CA ALA A 34 9.09 3.22 2.39
C ALA A 34 10.49 2.76 1.97
N LEU A 35 11.54 3.20 2.66
CA LEU A 35 12.92 2.75 2.40
C LEU A 35 13.06 1.23 2.50
N ARG A 36 12.49 0.62 3.55
CA ARG A 36 12.49 -0.84 3.70
C ARG A 36 11.77 -1.51 2.53
N ASN A 37 10.64 -0.97 2.09
CA ASN A 37 9.85 -1.54 1.01
C ASN A 37 10.59 -1.43 -0.32
N ILE A 38 11.15 -0.27 -0.66
CA ILE A 38 11.98 -0.08 -1.87
C ILE A 38 13.14 -1.07 -1.89
N ILE A 39 13.87 -1.23 -0.78
CA ILE A 39 14.98 -2.20 -0.71
C ILE A 39 14.48 -3.63 -0.98
N ARG A 40 13.35 -4.02 -0.38
CA ARG A 40 12.79 -5.37 -0.57
C ARG A 40 12.24 -5.59 -1.97
N GLU A 41 11.63 -4.57 -2.54
CA GLU A 41 11.13 -4.56 -3.90
C GLU A 41 12.28 -4.73 -4.90
N LEU A 42 13.36 -3.93 -4.77
CA LEU A 42 14.55 -4.06 -5.60
C LEU A 42 15.19 -5.45 -5.51
N ILE A 43 15.32 -6.01 -4.31
CA ILE A 43 15.86 -7.37 -4.12
C ILE A 43 15.02 -8.41 -4.87
N LEU A 44 13.69 -8.24 -4.94
CA LEU A 44 12.79 -9.17 -5.64
C LEU A 44 12.75 -8.92 -7.14
N VAL A 45 12.81 -7.65 -7.56
CA VAL A 45 12.67 -7.25 -8.97
C VAL A 45 13.97 -7.45 -9.75
N LEU A 46 15.15 -7.22 -9.16
CA LEU A 46 16.43 -7.35 -9.87
C LEU A 46 16.66 -8.73 -10.49
N PRO A 47 16.44 -9.86 -9.78
CA PRO A 47 16.54 -11.19 -10.41
C PRO A 47 15.51 -11.42 -11.51
N LEU A 48 14.29 -10.88 -11.36
CA LEU A 48 13.24 -10.99 -12.37
C LEU A 48 13.58 -10.18 -13.63
N LEU A 49 14.24 -9.03 -13.49
CA LEU A 49 14.73 -8.25 -14.62
C LEU A 49 15.82 -9.01 -15.38
N VAL A 50 16.76 -9.65 -14.69
CA VAL A 50 17.77 -10.50 -15.34
C VAL A 50 17.10 -11.67 -16.07
N LEU A 51 16.12 -12.32 -15.45
CA LEU A 51 15.37 -13.42 -16.07
C LEU A 51 14.56 -12.95 -17.29
N SER A 52 14.08 -11.70 -17.28
CA SER A 52 13.28 -11.13 -18.37
C SER A 52 14.05 -10.93 -19.68
N LEU A 53 15.39 -10.95 -19.63
CA LEU A 53 16.27 -10.87 -20.81
C LEU A 53 16.14 -12.10 -21.73
N PHE A 54 15.58 -13.20 -21.22
CA PHE A 54 15.28 -14.39 -21.99
C PHE A 54 13.82 -14.35 -22.47
N PRO A 55 13.54 -14.30 -23.79
CA PRO A 55 12.19 -14.11 -24.34
C PRO A 55 11.13 -15.09 -23.80
N VAL A 56 11.53 -16.32 -23.49
CA VAL A 56 10.65 -17.38 -22.96
C VAL A 56 10.06 -17.01 -21.60
N PHE A 57 10.80 -16.27 -20.76
CA PHE A 57 10.36 -15.92 -19.41
C PHE A 57 9.74 -14.52 -19.32
N THR A 58 9.88 -13.68 -20.36
CA THR A 58 9.51 -12.26 -20.32
C THR A 58 8.05 -12.02 -19.91
N LEU A 59 7.10 -12.81 -20.39
CA LEU A 59 5.69 -12.66 -20.02
C LEU A 59 5.45 -12.93 -18.53
N PHE A 60 6.07 -14.00 -18.00
CA PHE A 60 5.97 -14.37 -16.60
C PHE A 60 6.66 -13.35 -15.68
N THR A 61 7.85 -12.89 -16.06
CA THR A 61 8.59 -11.88 -15.27
C THR A 61 7.86 -10.55 -15.27
N THR A 62 7.26 -10.14 -16.40
CA THR A 62 6.49 -8.89 -16.47
C THR A 62 5.29 -8.92 -15.53
N LEU A 63 4.52 -10.01 -15.56
CA LEU A 63 3.38 -10.18 -14.64
C LEU A 63 3.84 -10.24 -13.18
N ALA A 64 4.91 -10.97 -12.88
CA ALA A 64 5.45 -11.08 -11.53
C ALA A 64 5.93 -9.71 -10.99
N ILE A 65 6.66 -8.95 -11.81
CA ILE A 65 7.11 -7.60 -11.47
C ILE A 65 5.89 -6.70 -11.22
N PHE A 66 4.89 -6.71 -12.10
CA PHE A 66 3.68 -5.92 -11.92
C PHE A 66 2.96 -6.25 -10.59
N LEU A 67 2.85 -7.52 -10.23
CA LEU A 67 2.24 -7.93 -8.96
C LEU A 67 3.08 -7.53 -7.74
N ILE A 68 4.41 -7.55 -7.83
CA ILE A 68 5.31 -7.06 -6.78
C ILE A 68 5.14 -5.54 -6.60
N GLN A 69 5.10 -4.79 -7.70
CA GLN A 69 4.82 -3.36 -7.69
C GLN A 69 3.47 -3.08 -7.04
N ALA A 70 2.43 -3.80 -7.45
CA ALA A 70 1.09 -3.63 -6.89
C ALA A 70 1.07 -3.93 -5.39
N TYR A 71 1.74 -4.99 -4.95
CA TYR A 71 1.86 -5.31 -3.53
C TYR A 71 2.50 -4.16 -2.72
N TYR A 72 3.63 -3.61 -3.16
CA TYR A 72 4.33 -2.56 -2.40
C TYR A 72 3.66 -1.19 -2.50
N ALA A 73 3.06 -0.85 -3.65
CA ALA A 73 2.25 0.36 -3.80
C ALA A 73 1.01 0.30 -2.90
N GLY A 74 0.28 -0.82 -2.91
CA GLY A 74 -0.87 -1.02 -2.04
C GLY A 74 -0.51 -1.06 -0.56
N PHE A 75 0.66 -1.61 -0.18
CA PHE A 75 1.17 -1.49 1.18
C PHE A 75 1.35 -0.01 1.57
N GLY A 76 1.96 0.82 0.72
CA GLY A 76 2.07 2.25 0.96
C GLY A 76 0.71 2.92 1.25
N ASN A 77 -0.30 2.62 0.44
CA ASN A 77 -1.65 3.16 0.60
C ASN A 77 -2.34 2.67 1.89
N LEU A 78 -2.11 1.42 2.29
CA LEU A 78 -2.65 0.86 3.53
C LEU A 78 -1.96 1.44 4.78
N ASP A 79 -0.70 1.90 4.70
CA ASP A 79 0.01 2.41 5.89
C ASP A 79 -0.66 3.67 6.44
N PHE A 80 -1.37 4.46 5.62
CA PHE A 80 -2.10 5.64 6.09
C PHE A 80 -3.17 5.32 7.12
N VAL A 81 -3.83 4.16 7.06
CA VAL A 81 -4.76 3.72 8.12
C VAL A 81 -4.04 2.93 9.20
N MET A 82 -3.12 2.05 8.82
CA MET A 82 -2.41 1.20 9.78
C MET A 82 -1.51 1.98 10.73
N GLU A 83 -1.03 3.17 10.36
CA GLU A 83 -0.12 3.93 11.22
C GLU A 83 -0.72 4.37 12.55
N ARG A 84 -2.05 4.52 12.60
CA ARG A 84 -2.81 4.85 13.81
C ARG A 84 -3.02 3.65 14.72
N HIS A 85 -3.10 2.46 14.14
CA HIS A 85 -3.51 1.23 14.85
C HIS A 85 -2.36 0.27 15.14
N LEU A 86 -1.30 0.29 14.33
CA LEU A 86 -0.26 -0.73 14.32
C LEU A 86 1.12 -0.11 14.38
N LYS A 87 2.04 -0.69 15.16
CA LYS A 87 3.48 -0.39 15.06
C LYS A 87 4.02 -0.87 13.71
N ARG A 88 5.12 -0.29 13.23
CA ARG A 88 5.74 -0.66 11.93
C ARG A 88 5.91 -2.18 11.73
N ARG A 89 6.37 -2.90 12.77
CA ARG A 89 6.55 -4.37 12.73
C ARG A 89 5.21 -5.12 12.60
N GLU A 90 4.16 -4.58 13.18
CA GLU A 90 2.80 -5.12 13.08
C GLU A 90 2.20 -4.84 11.71
N SER A 91 2.38 -3.64 11.15
CA SER A 91 1.95 -3.33 9.76
C SER A 91 2.58 -4.27 8.74
N ILE A 92 3.88 -4.58 8.89
CA ILE A 92 4.56 -5.55 8.02
C ILE A 92 3.93 -6.95 8.15
N ARG A 93 3.64 -7.40 9.39
CA ARG A 93 3.01 -8.70 9.63
C ARG A 93 1.58 -8.73 9.08
N TYR A 94 0.83 -7.66 9.30
CA TYR A 94 -0.54 -7.49 8.84
C TYR A 94 -0.63 -7.58 7.32
N VAL A 95 0.18 -6.81 6.59
CA VAL A 95 0.18 -6.83 5.12
C VAL A 95 0.70 -8.15 4.56
N LYS A 96 1.69 -8.78 5.22
CA LYS A 96 2.16 -10.12 4.82
C LYS A 96 1.06 -11.18 4.96
N ALA A 97 0.18 -11.05 5.96
CA ALA A 97 -0.98 -11.93 6.16
C ALA A 97 -2.13 -11.60 5.20
N HIS A 98 -2.26 -10.34 4.77
CA HIS A 98 -3.35 -9.86 3.90
C HIS A 98 -2.84 -9.39 2.53
N ARG A 99 -1.97 -10.19 1.87
CA ARG A 99 -1.33 -9.78 0.61
C ARG A 99 -2.34 -9.45 -0.49
N GLY A 100 -3.46 -10.17 -0.53
CA GLY A 100 -4.55 -9.91 -1.47
C GLY A 100 -5.16 -8.52 -1.31
N MET A 101 -5.24 -7.99 -0.09
CA MET A 101 -5.69 -6.62 0.16
C MET A 101 -4.70 -5.59 -0.39
N ALA A 102 -3.40 -5.80 -0.17
CA ALA A 102 -2.38 -4.90 -0.70
C ALA A 102 -2.33 -4.94 -2.24
N ILE A 103 -2.28 -6.12 -2.83
CA ILE A 103 -2.27 -6.28 -4.30
C ILE A 103 -3.58 -5.72 -4.90
N GLY A 104 -4.73 -6.05 -4.32
CA GLY A 104 -6.04 -5.58 -4.78
C GLY A 104 -6.21 -4.07 -4.70
N ASN A 105 -5.58 -3.40 -3.73
CA ASN A 105 -5.52 -1.95 -3.67
C ASN A 105 -4.50 -1.37 -4.67
N GLY A 106 -3.34 -2.01 -4.82
CA GLY A 106 -2.23 -1.53 -5.64
C GLY A 106 -2.43 -1.69 -7.15
N ILE A 107 -3.12 -2.73 -7.61
CA ILE A 107 -3.43 -2.91 -9.04
C ILE A 107 -4.17 -1.70 -9.63
N PRO A 108 -5.36 -1.29 -9.11
CA PRO A 108 -6.07 -0.13 -9.66
C PRO A 108 -5.28 1.16 -9.46
N PHE A 109 -4.51 1.28 -8.37
CA PHE A 109 -3.60 2.41 -8.18
C PHE A 109 -2.56 2.53 -9.31
N LEU A 110 -1.84 1.44 -9.61
CA LEU A 110 -0.82 1.43 -10.66
C LEU A 110 -1.42 1.64 -12.06
N LEU A 111 -2.55 0.99 -12.35
CA LEU A 111 -3.25 1.17 -13.61
C LEU A 111 -3.64 2.64 -13.81
N MET A 112 -4.10 3.31 -12.75
CA MET A 112 -4.52 4.70 -12.84
C MET A 112 -3.32 5.65 -12.96
N VAL A 113 -2.22 5.42 -12.22
CA VAL A 113 -0.98 6.19 -12.38
C VAL A 113 -0.39 6.07 -13.79
N GLY A 114 -0.65 4.97 -14.50
CA GLY A 114 -0.29 4.81 -15.91
C GLY A 114 -0.94 5.83 -16.86
N PHE A 115 -2.00 6.52 -16.43
CA PHE A 115 -2.64 7.60 -17.17
C PHE A 115 -2.31 8.95 -16.54
N VAL A 116 -2.03 9.97 -17.37
CA VAL A 116 -1.67 11.34 -16.91
C VAL A 116 -2.69 11.90 -15.90
N VAL A 117 -3.98 11.75 -16.20
CA VAL A 117 -5.07 12.21 -15.32
C VAL A 117 -5.09 11.44 -14.00
N GLY A 118 -4.75 10.15 -14.04
CA GLY A 118 -4.86 9.28 -12.89
C GLY A 118 -3.85 9.56 -11.78
N ILE A 119 -2.71 10.20 -12.09
CA ILE A 119 -1.72 10.62 -11.09
C ILE A 119 -2.34 11.53 -10.02
N PHE A 120 -3.30 12.39 -10.39
CA PHE A 120 -3.95 13.32 -9.47
C PHE A 120 -4.93 12.63 -8.51
N PHE A 121 -5.61 11.58 -8.97
CA PHE A 121 -6.68 10.92 -8.21
C PHE A 121 -6.22 9.65 -7.50
N ALA A 122 -5.18 8.97 -8.00
CA ALA A 122 -4.77 7.65 -7.54
C ALA A 122 -4.39 7.60 -6.06
N PRO A 123 -3.58 8.55 -5.55
CA PRO A 123 -3.22 8.51 -4.15
C PRO A 123 -4.45 8.67 -3.24
N ALA A 124 -5.41 9.54 -3.60
CA ALA A 124 -6.62 9.76 -2.83
C ALA A 124 -7.55 8.54 -2.84
N LEU A 125 -7.90 8.04 -4.04
CA LEU A 125 -8.80 6.89 -4.18
C LEU A 125 -8.21 5.62 -3.54
N ALA A 126 -6.91 5.38 -3.70
CA ALA A 126 -6.27 4.21 -3.11
C ALA A 126 -6.19 4.30 -1.58
N THR A 127 -5.98 5.50 -1.02
CA THR A 127 -6.02 5.72 0.43
C THR A 127 -7.43 5.50 1.01
N ILE A 128 -8.47 6.02 0.34
CA ILE A 128 -9.87 5.80 0.72
C ILE A 128 -10.19 4.30 0.69
N ALA A 129 -9.92 3.64 -0.44
CA ALA A 129 -10.17 2.20 -0.60
C ALA A 129 -9.37 1.35 0.41
N GLY A 130 -8.13 1.75 0.72
CA GLY A 130 -7.29 1.09 1.71
C GLY A 130 -7.86 1.20 3.13
N THR A 131 -8.36 2.38 3.49
CA THR A 131 -8.98 2.64 4.80
C THR A 131 -10.27 1.82 4.96
N ILE A 132 -11.15 1.83 3.95
CA ILE A 132 -12.37 1.03 3.94
C ILE A 132 -12.05 -0.47 4.06
N SER A 133 -11.07 -0.95 3.28
CA SER A 133 -10.68 -2.36 3.26
C SER A 133 -10.11 -2.82 4.60
N TYR A 134 -9.34 -1.97 5.29
CA TYR A 134 -8.81 -2.25 6.61
C TYR A 134 -9.92 -2.46 7.63
N HIS A 135 -10.86 -1.51 7.75
CA HIS A 135 -11.96 -1.62 8.72
C HIS A 135 -12.90 -2.79 8.41
N ARG A 136 -13.24 -3.01 7.14
CA ARG A 136 -14.08 -4.14 6.74
C ARG A 136 -13.43 -5.47 7.10
N ASN A 137 -12.10 -5.57 7.03
CA ASN A 137 -11.39 -6.77 7.41
C ASN A 137 -11.35 -6.96 8.93
N GLN A 138 -11.20 -5.89 9.72
CA GLN A 138 -11.29 -5.97 11.18
C GLN A 138 -12.67 -6.44 11.66
N GLN A 139 -13.75 -5.95 11.04
CA GLN A 139 -15.13 -6.37 11.37
C GLN A 139 -15.43 -7.85 11.08
N LYS A 140 -14.70 -8.49 10.14
CA LYS A 140 -14.90 -9.92 9.85
C LYS A 140 -14.33 -10.84 10.93
N PHE A 141 -13.50 -10.33 11.83
CA PHE A 141 -12.81 -11.11 12.85
C PHE A 141 -13.06 -10.58 14.28
N ALA A 142 -14.05 -9.71 14.45
CA ALA A 142 -14.58 -9.24 15.74
C ALA A 142 -15.91 -9.93 16.02
#